data_AF-A0A4Q4RSU1-F1
#
_entry.id   AF-A0A4Q4RSU1-F1
#
_cell.length_a   1.000
_cell.length_b   1.000
_cell.length_c   1.000
_cell.angle_alpha   90.00
_cell.angle_beta   90.00
_cell.angle_gamma   90.00
#
_symmetry.space_group_name_H-M   'P 1'
#
loop_
_entity.id
_entity.type
_entity.pdbx_description
1 polymer ?
#
loop_
_entity_poly.entity_id
_entity_poly.type
_entity_poly.pdbx_seq_one_letter_code
_entity_poly.pdbx_strand_id
1 'polypeptide(L)'
;MGFKFLSRSSMRGEKATLGTSLGASLTPTLILRIVLRFFQFVMGLTVIGLYAVDLDNARKQGKYVDSKWVWAVVCGTLGAVSSLALILLKSWFFFGVDALVFLCYLVAFGIFGKMYISENPEGNKDITRMKNAVWVLLTNMLLWLISAIVGGFMFWKTRKARTTHTGRANQHV
;
A
#
# COMPACT_ATOMS: atom_id res chain seq x y z
N MET A 1 34.27 1.91 53.07
CA MET A 1 32.81 1.67 52.95
C MET A 1 32.29 2.57 51.85
N GLY A 2 31.81 2.02 50.73
CA GLY A 2 31.20 2.81 49.67
C GLY A 2 31.64 2.34 48.29
N PHE A 3 30.85 1.45 47.68
CA PHE A 3 30.69 1.23 46.22
C PHE A 3 29.67 0.10 45.99
N LYS A 4 28.47 0.21 46.58
CA LYS A 4 27.38 -0.79 46.38
C LYS A 4 26.02 -0.17 46.08
N PHE A 5 25.98 1.03 45.49
CA PHE A 5 24.72 1.74 45.25
C PHE A 5 24.21 1.73 43.81
N LEU A 6 25.01 1.37 42.79
CA LEU A 6 24.63 1.63 41.39
C LEU A 6 24.32 0.41 40.50
N SER A 7 24.11 -0.79 41.03
CA SER A 7 24.18 -1.99 40.16
C SER A 7 22.88 -2.65 39.71
N ARG A 8 21.66 -2.45 40.28
CA ARG A 8 20.62 -3.48 40.03
C ARG A 8 19.13 -3.16 39.79
N SER A 9 18.65 -1.92 39.62
CA SER A 9 17.19 -1.74 39.46
C SER A 9 16.65 -1.02 38.22
N SER A 10 17.48 -0.49 37.31
CA SER A 10 16.95 0.34 36.21
C SER A 10 16.48 -0.44 34.97
N MET A 11 16.97 -1.66 34.71
CA MET A 11 16.76 -2.32 33.41
C MET A 11 15.58 -3.31 33.34
N ARG A 12 14.92 -3.59 34.47
CA ARG A 12 13.81 -4.56 34.51
C ARG A 12 12.46 -3.90 34.21
N GLY A 13 12.31 -2.63 34.58
CA GLY A 13 11.15 -1.80 34.23
C GLY A 13 11.13 -1.49 32.72
N GLU A 14 12.26 -1.12 32.14
CA GLU A 14 12.34 -0.73 30.72
C GLU A 14 11.97 -1.87 29.75
N LYS A 15 12.42 -3.11 30.02
CA LYS A 15 12.03 -4.28 29.21
C LYS A 15 10.56 -4.68 29.39
N ALA A 16 10.02 -4.53 30.59
CA ALA A 16 8.60 -4.79 30.86
C ALA A 16 7.70 -3.73 30.21
N THR A 17 8.14 -2.46 30.21
CA THR A 17 7.44 -1.31 29.62
C THR A 17 7.53 -1.32 28.10
N LEU A 18 8.66 -1.75 27.51
CA LEU A 18 8.80 -1.98 26.06
C LEU A 18 7.89 -3.11 25.57
N GLY A 19 7.86 -4.25 26.28
CA GLY A 19 7.01 -5.38 25.93
C GLY A 19 5.51 -5.06 26.05
N THR A 20 5.12 -4.30 27.08
CA THR A 20 3.73 -3.83 27.24
C THR A 20 3.38 -2.66 26.33
N SER A 21 4.29 -1.75 25.96
CA SER A 21 4.01 -0.65 25.02
C SER A 21 3.86 -1.12 23.58
N LEU A 22 4.58 -2.18 23.19
CA LEU A 22 4.45 -2.83 21.88
C LEU A 22 3.16 -3.65 21.77
N GLY A 23 2.73 -4.30 22.86
CA GLY A 23 1.47 -5.06 22.92
C GLY A 23 0.21 -4.21 23.16
N ALA A 24 0.31 -3.10 23.89
CA ALA A 24 -0.84 -2.30 24.34
C ALA A 24 -1.27 -1.18 23.36
N SER A 25 -0.65 -1.04 22.20
CA SER A 25 -0.97 0.01 21.22
C SER A 25 -1.44 -0.51 19.85
N LEU A 26 -1.73 -1.80 19.73
CA LEU A 26 -2.37 -2.39 18.55
C LEU A 26 -3.88 -2.06 18.52
N THR A 27 -4.20 -0.82 18.15
CA THR A 27 -5.59 -0.45 17.84
C THR A 27 -6.09 -1.30 16.66
N PRO A 28 -7.38 -1.72 16.63
CA PRO A 28 -7.95 -2.46 15.50
C PRO A 28 -7.71 -1.77 14.14
N THR A 29 -7.70 -0.44 14.12
CA THR A 29 -7.39 0.38 12.95
C THR A 29 -5.95 0.20 12.46
N LEU A 30 -4.98 0.07 13.38
CA LEU A 30 -3.58 -0.18 13.03
C LEU A 30 -3.41 -1.58 12.44
N ILE A 31 -4.03 -2.60 13.04
CA ILE A 31 -4.00 -3.97 12.53
C ILE A 31 -4.58 -4.02 11.12
N LEU A 32 -5.78 -3.47 10.92
CA LEU A 32 -6.44 -3.43 9.62
C LEU A 32 -5.56 -2.73 8.57
N ARG A 33 -4.89 -1.63 8.94
CA ARG A 33 -3.98 -0.91 8.07
C ARG A 33 -2.77 -1.76 7.68
N ILE A 34 -2.14 -2.45 8.63
CA ILE A 34 -1.00 -3.33 8.36
C ILE A 34 -1.40 -4.46 7.42
N VAL A 35 -2.54 -5.11 7.69
CA VAL A 35 -3.07 -6.19 6.85
C VAL A 35 -3.34 -5.70 5.43
N LEU A 36 -4.00 -4.55 5.28
CA LEU A 36 -4.28 -3.94 3.98
C LEU A 36 -2.99 -3.64 3.19
N ARG A 37 -1.99 -3.04 3.86
CA ARG A 37 -0.69 -2.71 3.25
C ARG A 37 0.09 -3.96 2.88
N PHE A 38 0.02 -5.00 3.71
CA PHE A 38 0.62 -6.30 3.41
C PHE A 38 0.03 -6.91 2.14
N PHE A 39 -1.29 -6.91 1.97
CA PHE A 39 -1.92 -7.39 0.73
C PHE A 39 -1.52 -6.54 -0.47
N GLN A 40 -1.53 -5.21 -0.35
CA GLN A 40 -1.08 -4.32 -1.43
C GLN A 40 0.38 -4.55 -1.84
N PHE A 41 1.25 -4.84 -0.85
CA PHE A 41 2.65 -5.20 -1.06
C PHE A 41 2.77 -6.50 -1.85
N VAL A 42 2.15 -7.58 -1.35
CA VAL A 42 2.19 -8.90 -1.98
C VAL A 42 1.64 -8.84 -3.40
N MET A 43 0.51 -8.17 -3.60
CA MET A 43 -0.10 -7.99 -4.92
C MET A 43 0.79 -7.15 -5.85
N GLY A 44 1.49 -6.14 -5.33
CA GLY A 44 2.51 -5.39 -6.07
C GLY A 44 3.62 -6.29 -6.59
N LEU A 45 4.18 -7.15 -5.74
CA LEU A 45 5.19 -8.15 -6.13
C LEU A 45 4.65 -9.16 -7.14
N THR A 46 3.42 -9.63 -6.95
CA THR A 46 2.75 -10.53 -7.90
C THR A 46 2.62 -9.89 -9.28
N VAL A 47 2.25 -8.60 -9.35
CA VAL A 47 2.20 -7.85 -10.62
C VAL A 47 3.59 -7.71 -11.24
N ILE A 48 4.63 -7.42 -10.45
CA ILE A 48 6.00 -7.41 -10.98
C ILE A 48 6.34 -8.78 -11.57
N GLY A 49 6.11 -9.87 -10.84
CA GLY A 49 6.41 -11.22 -11.31
C GLY A 49 5.64 -11.62 -12.56
N LEU A 50 4.35 -11.30 -12.64
CA LEU A 50 3.51 -11.66 -13.79
C LEU A 50 3.89 -10.91 -15.07
N TYR A 51 4.26 -9.63 -14.97
CA TYR A 51 4.51 -8.77 -16.13
C TYR A 51 6.00 -8.64 -16.48
N ALA A 52 6.92 -8.82 -15.54
CA ALA A 52 8.37 -8.76 -15.80
C ALA A 52 8.89 -9.97 -16.59
N VAL A 53 8.19 -11.12 -16.56
CA VAL A 53 8.56 -12.30 -17.35
C VAL A 53 8.56 -11.97 -18.85
N ASP A 54 7.58 -11.20 -19.33
CA ASP A 54 7.50 -10.80 -20.74
C ASP A 54 8.61 -9.80 -21.13
N LEU A 55 9.01 -8.93 -20.20
CA LEU A 55 10.18 -8.04 -20.38
C LEU A 55 11.48 -8.84 -20.47
N ASP A 56 11.68 -9.80 -19.57
CA ASP A 56 12.87 -10.62 -19.51
C ASP A 56 13.01 -11.51 -20.76
N ASN A 57 11.89 -12.06 -21.23
CA ASN A 57 11.82 -12.82 -22.48
C ASN A 57 12.18 -11.96 -23.69
N ALA A 58 11.63 -10.74 -23.79
CA ALA A 58 11.97 -9.81 -24.88
C ALA A 58 13.48 -9.47 -24.85
N ARG A 59 14.03 -9.17 -23.66
CA ARG A 59 15.46 -8.90 -23.47
C ARG A 59 16.34 -10.07 -23.92
N LYS A 60 16.00 -11.29 -23.49
CA LYS A 60 16.74 -12.52 -23.85
C LYS A 60 16.73 -12.80 -25.35
N GLN A 61 15.65 -12.43 -26.04
CA GLN A 61 15.52 -12.59 -27.49
C GLN A 61 16.10 -11.41 -28.29
N GLY A 62 16.68 -10.40 -27.63
CA GLY A 62 17.17 -9.19 -28.30
C GLY A 62 16.06 -8.38 -28.98
N LYS A 63 14.81 -8.53 -28.53
CA LYS A 63 13.63 -7.87 -29.12
C LYS A 63 13.32 -6.56 -28.41
N TYR A 64 12.59 -5.71 -29.11
CA TYR A 64 12.03 -4.49 -28.54
C TYR A 64 11.16 -4.79 -27.31
N VAL A 65 11.34 -3.99 -26.27
CA VAL A 65 10.59 -4.06 -25.02
C VAL A 65 9.33 -3.21 -25.14
N ASP A 66 8.17 -3.85 -25.13
CA ASP A 66 6.89 -3.14 -25.22
C ASP A 66 6.59 -2.37 -23.92
N SER A 67 6.33 -1.07 -24.08
CA SER A 67 6.09 -0.11 -23.00
C SER A 67 4.93 -0.48 -22.08
N LYS A 68 3.95 -1.28 -22.55
CA LYS A 68 2.82 -1.69 -21.71
C LYS A 68 3.27 -2.58 -20.55
N TRP A 69 4.23 -3.47 -20.80
CA TRP A 69 4.80 -4.37 -19.79
C TRP A 69 5.65 -3.57 -18.79
N VAL A 70 6.42 -2.59 -19.30
CA VAL A 70 7.19 -1.68 -18.46
C VAL A 70 6.28 -0.90 -17.53
N TRP A 71 5.17 -0.36 -18.04
CA TRP A 71 4.19 0.36 -17.24
C TRP A 71 3.61 -0.51 -16.11
N ALA A 72 3.24 -1.76 -16.39
CA ALA A 72 2.75 -2.67 -15.35
C ALA A 72 3.78 -2.91 -14.25
N VAL A 73 5.05 -3.11 -14.60
CA VAL A 73 6.14 -3.30 -13.64
C VAL A 73 6.36 -2.04 -12.81
N VAL A 74 6.36 -0.86 -13.44
CA VAL A 74 6.45 0.43 -12.73
C VAL A 74 5.31 0.58 -11.72
N CYS A 75 4.06 0.29 -12.12
CA CYS A 75 2.91 0.30 -11.20
C CYS A 75 3.09 -0.69 -10.04
N GLY A 76 3.55 -1.91 -10.34
CA GLY A 76 3.91 -2.94 -9.36
C GLY A 76 4.93 -2.46 -8.33
N THR A 77 6.02 -1.86 -8.80
CA THR A 77 7.09 -1.31 -7.95
C THR A 77 6.61 -0.13 -7.12
N LEU A 78 5.87 0.81 -7.73
CA LEU A 78 5.29 1.94 -7.00
C LEU A 78 4.33 1.47 -5.91
N GLY A 79 3.49 0.47 -6.20
CA GLY A 79 2.60 -0.14 -5.22
C GLY A 79 3.37 -0.80 -4.08
N ALA A 80 4.36 -1.64 -4.38
CA ALA A 80 5.14 -2.35 -3.37
C ALA A 80 5.97 -1.41 -2.48
N VAL A 81 6.61 -0.38 -3.06
CA VAL A 81 7.38 0.60 -2.31
C VAL A 81 6.44 1.48 -1.47
N SER A 82 5.34 1.93 -2.04
CA SER A 82 4.38 2.78 -1.33
C SER A 82 3.71 2.04 -0.17
N SER A 83 3.38 0.75 -0.32
CA SER A 83 2.77 -0.02 0.76
C SER A 83 3.72 -0.18 1.96
N LEU A 84 5.00 -0.41 1.72
CA LEU A 84 6.03 -0.45 2.77
C LEU A 84 6.23 0.93 3.42
N ALA A 85 6.39 1.98 2.62
CA ALA A 85 6.60 3.33 3.12
C ALA A 85 5.41 3.80 3.99
N LEU A 86 4.18 3.51 3.55
CA LEU A 86 2.98 3.91 4.25
C LEU A 86 2.72 3.09 5.52
N ILE A 87 3.36 1.94 5.75
CA ILE A 87 3.32 1.29 7.07
C ILE A 87 4.02 2.17 8.12
N LEU A 88 5.16 2.78 7.76
CA LEU A 88 5.99 3.59 8.65
C LEU A 88 5.47 5.03 8.81
N LEU A 89 4.84 5.58 7.76
CA LEU A 89 4.39 6.97 7.73
C LEU A 89 2.96 7.14 8.30
N LYS A 90 2.70 8.29 8.92
CA LYS A 90 1.39 8.65 9.51
C LYS A 90 0.33 8.78 8.40
N SER A 91 -0.66 7.90 8.38
CA SER A 91 -1.62 7.70 7.25
C SER A 91 -2.41 8.91 6.77
N TRP A 92 -2.62 9.88 7.65
CA TRP A 92 -3.65 10.89 7.45
C TRP A 92 -3.29 11.94 6.37
N PHE A 93 -2.00 12.15 6.10
CA PHE A 93 -1.53 13.13 5.11
C PHE A 93 -1.34 12.54 3.70
N PHE A 94 -1.18 11.21 3.58
CA PHE A 94 -0.70 10.57 2.36
C PHE A 94 -1.79 9.91 1.51
N PHE A 95 -3.07 10.27 1.68
CA PHE A 95 -4.14 9.77 0.81
C PHE A 95 -3.89 10.08 -0.68
N GLY A 96 -3.12 11.14 -0.97
CA GLY A 96 -2.68 11.47 -2.33
C GLY A 96 -1.78 10.41 -2.96
N VAL A 97 -0.95 9.71 -2.16
CA VAL A 97 -0.14 8.59 -2.64
C VAL A 97 -1.05 7.41 -2.97
N ASP A 98 -2.02 7.11 -2.10
CA ASP A 98 -3.00 6.05 -2.36
C ASP A 98 -3.78 6.33 -3.66
N ALA A 99 -4.21 7.57 -3.88
CA ALA A 99 -4.91 7.99 -5.09
C ALA A 99 -4.02 7.93 -6.34
N LEU A 100 -2.75 8.37 -6.24
CA LEU A 100 -1.80 8.30 -7.35
C LEU A 100 -1.54 6.86 -7.77
N VAL A 101 -1.23 5.98 -6.82
CA VAL A 101 -0.99 4.56 -7.11
C VAL A 101 -2.25 3.90 -7.67
N PHE A 102 -3.43 4.22 -7.11
CA PHE A 102 -4.71 3.78 -7.69
C PHE A 102 -4.84 4.19 -9.17
N LEU A 103 -4.55 5.45 -9.52
CA LEU A 103 -4.63 5.92 -10.91
C LEU A 103 -3.64 5.19 -11.82
N CYS A 104 -2.41 4.94 -11.35
CA CYS A 104 -1.43 4.14 -12.09
C CYS A 104 -1.96 2.73 -12.40
N TYR A 105 -2.54 2.08 -11.39
CA TYR A 105 -3.17 0.76 -11.55
C TYR A 105 -4.42 0.80 -12.41
N LEU A 106 -5.23 1.86 -12.36
CA LEU A 106 -6.41 2.05 -13.20
C LEU A 106 -6.03 2.12 -14.68
N VAL A 107 -4.97 2.88 -15.02
CA VAL A 107 -4.45 2.94 -16.38
C VAL A 107 -3.92 1.57 -16.83
N ALA A 108 -3.14 0.89 -15.98
CA ALA A 108 -2.64 -0.45 -16.29
C ALA A 108 -3.80 -1.45 -16.52
N PHE A 109 -4.78 -1.47 -15.63
CA PHE A 109 -5.98 -2.30 -15.77
C PHE A 109 -6.77 -1.94 -17.04
N GLY A 110 -6.90 -0.67 -17.40
CA GLY A 110 -7.57 -0.27 -18.65
C GLY A 110 -6.87 -0.84 -19.89
N ILE A 111 -5.54 -0.78 -19.94
CA ILE A 111 -4.73 -1.32 -21.05
C ILE A 111 -4.89 -2.84 -21.15
N PHE A 112 -4.60 -3.55 -20.06
CA PHE A 112 -4.58 -5.02 -20.05
C PHE A 112 -5.98 -5.63 -20.02
N GLY A 113 -6.94 -4.96 -19.41
CA GLY A 113 -8.35 -5.34 -19.40
C GLY A 113 -8.94 -5.35 -20.79
N LYS A 114 -8.72 -4.29 -21.58
CA LYS A 114 -9.14 -4.24 -22.99
C LYS A 114 -8.50 -5.37 -23.82
N MET A 115 -7.23 -5.68 -23.56
CA MET A 115 -6.47 -6.65 -24.36
C MET A 115 -6.82 -8.11 -24.07
N TYR A 116 -7.16 -8.46 -22.82
CA TYR A 116 -7.24 -9.85 -22.40
C TYR A 116 -8.62 -10.28 -21.89
N ILE A 117 -9.51 -9.39 -21.43
CA ILE A 117 -10.80 -9.80 -20.86
C ILE A 117 -11.68 -10.49 -21.91
N SER A 118 -11.80 -9.88 -23.09
CA SER A 118 -12.60 -10.39 -24.21
C SER A 118 -11.88 -11.43 -25.06
N GLU A 119 -10.57 -11.62 -24.89
CA GLU A 119 -9.77 -12.49 -25.75
C GLU A 119 -10.03 -13.96 -25.43
N ASN A 120 -10.27 -14.78 -26.46
CA ASN A 120 -10.46 -16.22 -26.30
C ASN A 120 -9.09 -16.91 -26.24
N PRO A 121 -8.78 -17.69 -25.19
CA PRO A 121 -7.44 -18.26 -25.05
C PRO A 121 -7.05 -19.27 -26.14
N GLU A 122 -8.00 -19.89 -26.85
CA GLU A 122 -7.75 -20.90 -27.91
C GLU A 122 -6.70 -21.98 -27.54
N GLY A 123 -6.59 -22.32 -26.25
CA GLY A 123 -5.59 -23.26 -25.73
C GLY A 123 -4.20 -22.66 -25.45
N ASN A 124 -3.97 -21.38 -25.74
CA ASN A 124 -2.76 -20.65 -25.41
C ASN A 124 -2.68 -20.33 -23.90
N LYS A 125 -1.69 -20.96 -23.25
CA LYS A 125 -1.42 -20.79 -21.82
C LYS A 125 -1.00 -19.37 -21.44
N ASP A 126 -0.35 -18.64 -22.35
CA ASP A 126 0.10 -17.26 -22.10
C ASP A 126 -1.08 -16.28 -22.02
N ILE A 127 -2.09 -16.47 -22.87
CA ILE A 127 -3.33 -15.68 -22.81
C ILE A 127 -4.08 -15.99 -21.52
N THR A 128 -4.17 -17.26 -21.13
CA THR A 128 -4.80 -17.68 -19.86
C THR A 128 -4.10 -17.06 -18.65
N ARG A 129 -2.75 -17.08 -18.62
CA ARG A 129 -1.95 -16.40 -17.60
C ARG A 129 -2.29 -14.91 -17.54
N MET A 130 -2.38 -14.24 -18.69
CA MET A 130 -2.66 -12.82 -18.74
C MET A 130 -4.08 -12.46 -18.29
N LYS A 131 -5.08 -13.30 -18.57
CA LYS A 131 -6.43 -13.13 -18.02
C LYS A 131 -6.42 -13.17 -16.49
N ASN A 132 -5.67 -14.10 -15.90
CA ASN A 132 -5.50 -14.15 -14.45
C ASN A 132 -4.74 -12.94 -13.91
N ALA A 133 -3.71 -12.48 -14.63
CA ALA A 133 -2.93 -11.30 -14.26
C ALA A 133 -3.78 -10.02 -14.24
N VAL A 134 -4.74 -9.89 -15.17
CA VAL A 134 -5.70 -8.78 -15.18
C VAL A 134 -6.56 -8.76 -13.92
N TRP A 135 -7.00 -9.92 -13.42
CA TRP A 135 -7.75 -10.00 -12.17
C TRP A 135 -6.90 -9.61 -10.95
N VAL A 136 -5.61 -9.94 -10.96
CA VAL A 136 -4.66 -9.48 -9.93
C VAL A 136 -4.50 -7.96 -9.99
N LEU A 137 -4.34 -7.37 -11.18
CA LEU A 137 -4.31 -5.91 -11.36
C LEU A 137 -5.58 -5.25 -10.81
N LEU A 138 -6.76 -5.74 -11.18
CA LEU A 138 -8.05 -5.22 -10.73
C LEU A 138 -8.17 -5.27 -9.20
N THR A 139 -7.83 -6.41 -8.60
CA THR A 139 -7.91 -6.60 -7.15
C THR A 139 -7.01 -5.60 -6.44
N ASN A 140 -5.75 -5.45 -6.88
CA ASN A 140 -4.84 -4.50 -6.25
C ASN A 140 -5.31 -3.06 -6.45
N MET A 141 -5.77 -2.72 -7.65
CA MET A 141 -6.36 -1.41 -7.96
C MET A 141 -7.49 -1.06 -6.97
N LEU A 142 -8.39 -2.00 -6.70
CA LEU A 142 -9.49 -1.80 -5.75
C LEU A 142 -8.99 -1.62 -4.30
N LEU A 143 -7.96 -2.35 -3.88
CA LEU A 143 -7.34 -2.13 -2.55
C LEU A 143 -6.79 -0.71 -2.41
N TRP A 144 -6.12 -0.20 -3.44
CA TRP A 144 -5.64 1.19 -3.48
C TRP A 144 -6.78 2.21 -3.49
N LEU A 145 -7.87 1.94 -4.23
CA LEU A 145 -9.05 2.80 -4.22
C LEU A 145 -9.69 2.90 -2.84
N ILE A 146 -9.91 1.75 -2.18
CA ILE A 146 -10.47 1.71 -0.82
C ILE A 146 -9.57 2.50 0.13
N SER A 147 -8.25 2.31 0.03
CA SER A 147 -7.27 3.05 0.84
C SER A 147 -7.36 4.57 0.62
N ALA A 148 -7.47 5.00 -0.65
CA ALA A 148 -7.59 6.41 -1.02
C ALA A 148 -8.88 7.04 -0.47
N ILE A 149 -10.02 6.34 -0.59
CA ILE A 149 -11.32 6.81 -0.09
C ILE A 149 -11.30 6.94 1.43
N VAL A 150 -10.83 5.89 2.14
CA VAL A 150 -10.75 5.89 3.60
C VAL A 150 -9.78 6.99 4.09
N GLY A 151 -8.62 7.11 3.44
CA GLY A 151 -7.65 8.16 3.72
C GLY A 151 -8.23 9.57 3.51
N GLY A 152 -8.92 9.81 2.40
CA GLY A 152 -9.58 11.08 2.09
C GLY A 152 -10.70 11.43 3.07
N PHE A 153 -11.52 10.44 3.46
CA PHE A 153 -12.58 10.65 4.45
C PHE A 153 -12.00 11.02 5.83
N MET A 154 -10.95 10.32 6.27
CA MET A 154 -10.22 10.67 7.50
C MET A 154 -9.55 12.05 7.38
N PHE A 155 -8.97 12.39 6.22
CA PHE A 155 -8.43 13.72 5.91
C PHE A 155 -9.45 14.82 6.19
N TRP A 156 -10.63 14.66 5.58
CA TRP A 156 -11.72 15.61 5.71
C TRP A 156 -12.27 15.73 7.13
N LYS A 157 -12.48 14.61 7.84
CA LYS A 157 -13.01 14.60 9.21
C LYS A 157 -12.09 15.35 10.19
N THR A 158 -10.79 15.10 10.13
CA THR A 158 -9.83 15.76 11.03
C THR A 158 -9.63 17.24 10.69
N ARG A 159 -9.72 17.63 9.41
CA ARG A 159 -9.74 19.06 9.01
C ARG A 159 -10.93 19.78 9.62
N LYS A 160 -12.13 19.19 9.56
CA LYS A 160 -13.34 19.75 10.21
C LYS A 160 -13.21 19.85 11.73
N ALA A 161 -12.64 18.84 12.39
CA ALA A 161 -12.43 18.87 13.85
C ALA A 161 -11.51 20.02 14.29
N ARG A 162 -10.48 20.34 13.51
CA ARG A 162 -9.57 21.48 13.79
C ARG A 162 -10.25 22.84 13.62
N THR A 163 -11.23 22.97 12.74
CA THR A 163 -11.99 24.22 12.54
C THR A 163 -13.06 24.47 13.60
N THR A 164 -13.47 23.45 14.38
CA THR A 164 -14.50 23.58 15.42
C THR A 164 -13.97 24.21 16.71
N HIS A 165 -12.66 24.11 17.00
CA HIS A 165 -12.05 24.65 18.22
C HIS A 165 -11.41 26.04 18.06
N THR A 166 -11.53 26.68 16.90
CA THR A 166 -11.08 28.06 16.69
C THR A 166 -12.26 29.04 16.85
N GLY A 167 -12.54 29.43 18.10
CA GLY A 167 -13.00 30.80 18.40
C GLY A 167 -14.48 31.15 18.21
N ARG A 168 -15.43 30.34 18.71
CA ARG A 168 -16.82 30.80 18.96
C ARG A 168 -17.31 30.46 20.37
N ALA A 169 -16.49 30.74 21.38
CA ALA A 169 -17.05 31.05 22.69
C ALA A 169 -17.70 32.44 22.55
N ASN A 170 -19.03 32.50 22.55
CA ASN A 170 -19.73 33.74 22.77
C ASN A 170 -19.24 34.28 24.12
N GLN A 171 -18.48 35.39 24.09
CA GLN A 171 -18.36 36.23 25.27
C GLN A 171 -19.73 36.88 25.45
N HIS A 172 -20.57 36.22 26.25
CA HIS A 172 -21.75 36.88 26.79
C HIS A 172 -21.26 37.95 27.77
N VAL A 173 -21.64 39.18 27.43
CA VAL A 173 -21.52 40.42 28.22
C VAL A 173 -22.26 40.26 29.54
#